data_AF-A0A8H3M8N2-F1
#
_entry.id   AF-A0A8H3M8N2-F1
#
_cell.length_a   1.000
_cell.length_b   1.000
_cell.length_c   1.000
_cell.angle_alpha   90.00
_cell.angle_beta   90.00
_cell.angle_gamma   90.00
#
_symmetry.space_group_name_H-M   'P 1'
#
loop_
_entity.id
_entity.type
_entity.pdbx_description
1 polymer ?
#
loop_
_entity_poly.entity_id
_entity_poly.type
_entity_poly.pdbx_seq_one_letter_code
_entity_poly.pdbx_strand_id
1 'polypeptide(L)'
;MKQEITELYAHVKDLIKEEIKHKARIIIMGDFNASYDDYQQEIKSNKHSWKNSIFMTLKQYGFKDTNNFIWVNYEIIPDLIYASTNKPHVVFTDHSVVTVYFSYDNIFRIKADEWKTFTELMEELCPSKESTYLSNSRSLNRLWNEIKKQLPESIVYFKKKMRQLSKILLQLTQKKLPAYVDECKRYNYINSKLAIITDLSYRLNIDKPNILALSILEFKQFVKDLFNIVTIRFKKKDKEYKTERIKFFVDK
;
A
#
# COMPACT_ATOMS: atom_id res chain seq x y z
N MET A 1 22.65 -27.06 3.26
CA MET A 1 22.47 -25.62 2.97
C MET A 1 22.15 -25.31 1.51
N LYS A 2 23.08 -25.46 0.53
CA LYS A 2 22.77 -25.15 -0.89
C LYS A 2 21.57 -25.94 -1.40
N GLN A 3 21.61 -27.27 -1.23
CA GLN A 3 20.57 -28.19 -1.70
C GLN A 3 19.20 -27.84 -1.11
N GLU A 4 19.09 -27.72 0.21
CA GLU A 4 17.86 -27.33 0.93
C GLU A 4 17.28 -26.00 0.44
N ILE A 5 18.12 -24.98 0.19
CA ILE A 5 17.66 -23.69 -0.32
C ILE A 5 17.13 -23.83 -1.75
N THR A 6 17.81 -24.58 -2.62
CA THR A 6 17.30 -24.85 -3.97
C THR A 6 16.01 -25.66 -3.98
N GLU A 7 15.85 -26.63 -3.07
CA GLU A 7 14.61 -27.41 -2.92
C GLU A 7 13.47 -26.50 -2.44
N LEU A 8 13.72 -25.61 -1.47
CA LEU A 8 12.76 -24.60 -1.04
C LEU A 8 12.34 -23.68 -2.19
N TYR A 9 13.30 -23.17 -2.97
CA TYR A 9 12.99 -22.32 -4.12
C TYR A 9 12.20 -23.05 -5.20
N ALA A 10 12.50 -24.33 -5.45
CA ALA A 10 11.72 -25.16 -6.36
C ALA A 10 10.28 -25.33 -5.84
N HIS A 11 10.11 -25.58 -4.54
CA HIS A 11 8.79 -25.67 -3.93
C HIS A 11 8.00 -24.36 -4.04
N VAL A 12 8.63 -23.22 -3.77
CA VAL A 12 8.00 -21.89 -3.95
C VAL A 12 7.59 -21.67 -5.40
N LYS A 13 8.43 -22.08 -6.37
CA LYS A 13 8.10 -22.01 -7.80
C LYS A 13 6.88 -22.85 -8.15
N ASP A 14 6.80 -24.06 -7.64
CA ASP A 14 5.66 -24.96 -7.89
C ASP A 14 4.38 -24.41 -7.27
N LEU A 15 4.45 -23.85 -6.06
CA LEU A 15 3.33 -23.14 -5.43
C LEU A 15 2.86 -21.96 -6.27
N ILE A 16 3.76 -21.09 -6.72
CA ILE A 16 3.41 -19.97 -7.61
C ILE A 16 2.72 -20.49 -8.88
N LYS A 17 3.25 -21.56 -9.48
CA LYS A 17 2.71 -22.13 -10.72
C LYS A 17 1.30 -22.68 -10.52
N GLU A 18 1.02 -23.35 -9.42
CA GLU A 18 -0.33 -23.85 -9.10
C GLU A 18 -1.30 -22.69 -8.79
N GLU A 19 -0.91 -21.77 -7.93
CA GLU A 19 -1.76 -20.66 -7.48
C GLU A 19 -2.11 -19.68 -8.62
N ILE A 20 -1.22 -19.49 -9.59
CA ILE A 20 -1.52 -18.71 -10.80
C ILE A 20 -2.65 -19.34 -11.62
N LYS A 21 -2.77 -20.68 -11.67
CA LYS A 21 -3.89 -21.34 -12.36
C LYS A 21 -5.23 -20.99 -11.72
N HIS A 22 -5.21 -20.75 -10.41
CA HIS A 22 -6.38 -20.33 -9.63
C HIS A 22 -6.61 -18.81 -9.68
N LYS A 23 -5.83 -18.06 -10.48
CA LYS A 23 -5.89 -16.59 -10.55
C LYS A 23 -5.73 -15.95 -9.15
N ALA A 24 -4.90 -16.57 -8.32
CA ALA A 24 -4.69 -16.12 -6.96
C ALA A 24 -3.91 -14.80 -6.92
N ARG A 25 -4.27 -13.95 -5.96
CA ARG A 25 -3.49 -12.77 -5.58
C ARG A 25 -2.36 -13.20 -4.65
N ILE A 26 -1.14 -13.27 -5.18
CA ILE A 26 0.03 -13.77 -4.45
C ILE A 26 0.92 -12.62 -3.95
N ILE A 27 1.28 -12.68 -2.67
CA ILE A 27 2.28 -11.83 -2.03
C ILE A 27 3.35 -12.76 -1.45
N ILE A 28 4.62 -12.49 -1.77
CA ILE A 28 5.76 -13.27 -1.28
C ILE A 28 6.67 -12.32 -0.50
N MET A 29 6.87 -12.64 0.76
CA MET A 29 7.69 -11.88 1.70
C MET A 29 8.50 -12.83 2.55
N GLY A 30 9.73 -12.47 2.85
CA GLY A 30 10.58 -13.23 3.73
C GLY A 30 12.04 -12.84 3.59
N ASP A 31 12.87 -13.45 4.42
CA ASP A 31 14.30 -13.45 4.20
C ASP A 31 14.63 -14.55 3.18
N PHE A 32 14.96 -14.13 1.97
CA PHE A 32 15.35 -15.05 0.91
C PHE A 32 16.80 -15.50 1.03
N ASN A 33 17.58 -14.99 1.99
CA ASN A 33 19.03 -15.26 2.09
C ASN A 33 19.76 -15.01 0.75
N ALA A 34 19.29 -14.00 0.02
CA ALA A 34 19.73 -13.62 -1.32
C ALA A 34 19.83 -12.10 -1.41
N SER A 35 20.87 -11.59 -2.09
CA SER A 35 21.12 -10.16 -2.26
C SER A 35 20.52 -9.68 -3.57
N TYR A 36 19.59 -8.72 -3.50
CA TYR A 36 19.00 -8.14 -4.70
C TYR A 36 20.02 -7.33 -5.51
N ASP A 37 20.98 -6.67 -4.85
CA ASP A 37 22.06 -5.96 -5.53
C ASP A 37 22.98 -6.92 -6.29
N ASP A 38 23.32 -8.05 -5.69
CA ASP A 38 24.11 -9.10 -6.36
C ASP A 38 23.36 -9.63 -7.58
N TYR A 39 22.05 -9.86 -7.43
CA TYR A 39 21.18 -10.26 -8.55
C TYR A 39 21.17 -9.23 -9.69
N GLN A 40 21.09 -7.93 -9.39
CA GLN A 40 21.15 -6.89 -10.42
C GLN A 40 22.50 -6.88 -11.15
N GLN A 41 23.60 -7.13 -10.44
CA GLN A 41 24.94 -7.24 -11.03
C GLN A 41 25.09 -8.51 -11.88
N GLU A 42 24.53 -9.63 -11.44
CA GLU A 42 24.51 -10.89 -12.19
C GLU A 42 23.76 -10.77 -13.51
N ILE A 43 22.58 -10.13 -13.51
CA ILE A 43 21.83 -9.86 -14.75
C ILE A 43 22.67 -9.02 -15.72
N LYS A 44 23.32 -7.94 -15.25
CA LYS A 44 24.16 -7.07 -16.09
C LYS A 44 25.36 -7.79 -16.69
N SER A 45 25.87 -8.81 -15.99
CA SER A 45 27.04 -9.60 -16.41
C SER A 45 26.67 -10.91 -17.10
N ASN A 46 25.39 -11.17 -17.39
CA ASN A 46 24.87 -12.44 -17.92
C ASN A 46 25.27 -13.68 -17.11
N LYS A 47 25.59 -13.49 -15.82
CA LYS A 47 25.91 -14.58 -14.89
C LYS A 47 24.64 -15.01 -14.15
N HIS A 48 24.57 -16.30 -13.81
CA HIS A 48 23.38 -16.89 -13.19
C HIS A 48 23.80 -17.70 -11.97
N SER A 49 23.65 -17.13 -10.77
CA SER A 49 23.89 -17.85 -9.52
C SER A 49 22.63 -18.54 -9.03
N TRP A 50 22.80 -19.75 -8.48
CA TRP A 50 21.72 -20.49 -7.83
C TRP A 50 21.13 -19.70 -6.65
N LYS A 51 21.92 -18.86 -5.97
CA LYS A 51 21.49 -18.06 -4.80
C LYS A 51 20.38 -17.07 -5.16
N ASN A 52 20.42 -16.52 -6.37
CA ASN A 52 19.47 -15.50 -6.85
C ASN A 52 18.39 -16.08 -7.77
N SER A 53 18.32 -17.41 -7.91
CA SER A 53 17.36 -18.08 -8.79
C SER A 53 15.90 -17.83 -8.39
N ILE A 54 15.64 -17.53 -7.12
CA ILE A 54 14.31 -17.10 -6.65
C ILE A 54 13.87 -15.78 -7.30
N PHE A 55 14.75 -14.78 -7.41
CA PHE A 55 14.39 -13.50 -8.04
C PHE A 55 14.15 -13.65 -9.54
N MET A 56 14.89 -14.55 -10.21
CA MET A 56 14.61 -14.90 -11.60
C MET A 56 13.23 -15.53 -11.77
N THR A 57 12.89 -16.47 -10.88
CA THR A 57 11.57 -17.11 -10.87
C THR A 57 10.48 -16.07 -10.66
N LEU A 58 10.59 -15.22 -9.64
CA LEU A 58 9.61 -14.17 -9.35
C LEU A 58 9.42 -13.23 -10.54
N LYS A 59 10.51 -12.80 -11.18
CA LYS A 59 10.46 -11.95 -12.38
C LYS A 59 9.81 -12.67 -13.58
N GLN A 60 10.12 -13.96 -13.79
CA GLN A 60 9.53 -14.77 -14.84
C GLN A 60 8.00 -14.88 -14.70
N TYR A 61 7.50 -14.96 -13.47
CA TYR A 61 6.07 -15.00 -13.17
C TYR A 61 5.45 -13.60 -12.96
N GLY A 62 6.14 -12.53 -13.35
CA GLY A 62 5.57 -11.18 -13.38
C GLY A 62 5.47 -10.48 -12.01
N PHE A 63 6.15 -10.97 -10.98
CA PHE A 63 6.21 -10.30 -9.69
C PHE A 63 7.10 -9.06 -9.76
N LYS A 64 6.76 -8.05 -8.95
CA LYS A 64 7.59 -6.86 -8.76
C LYS A 64 8.00 -6.70 -7.31
N ASP A 65 9.26 -6.35 -7.10
CA ASP A 65 9.74 -5.88 -5.79
C ASP A 65 9.19 -4.48 -5.52
N THR A 66 8.57 -4.31 -4.37
CA THR A 66 7.87 -3.07 -4.01
C THR A 66 8.61 -2.24 -2.98
N ASN A 67 9.52 -2.84 -2.19
CA ASN A 67 10.53 -2.16 -1.37
C ASN A 67 11.35 -3.19 -0.57
N ASN A 68 12.52 -3.62 -1.06
CA ASN A 68 13.45 -4.53 -0.39
C ASN A 68 12.77 -5.80 0.15
N PHE A 69 12.57 -6.78 -0.73
CA PHE A 69 12.12 -8.16 -0.41
C PHE A 69 10.61 -8.36 -0.26
N ILE A 70 9.79 -7.45 -0.77
CA ILE A 70 8.34 -7.65 -0.88
C ILE A 70 7.99 -7.81 -2.35
N TRP A 71 7.69 -9.04 -2.75
CA TRP A 71 7.32 -9.37 -4.10
C TRP A 71 5.81 -9.54 -4.21
N VAL A 72 5.17 -8.69 -4.99
CA VAL A 72 3.73 -8.78 -5.23
C VAL A 72 3.48 -9.13 -6.69
N ASN A 73 2.46 -9.94 -6.94
CA ASN A 73 1.93 -10.11 -8.28
C ASN A 73 1.50 -8.73 -8.82
N TYR A 74 1.78 -8.48 -10.10
CA TYR A 74 1.46 -7.24 -10.80
C TYR A 74 0.03 -6.74 -10.55
N GLU A 75 -0.92 -7.66 -10.46
CA GLU A 75 -2.35 -7.38 -10.26
C GLU A 75 -2.67 -6.72 -8.91
N ILE A 76 -1.81 -6.85 -7.90
CA ILE A 76 -2.01 -6.33 -6.55
C ILE A 76 -1.34 -4.96 -6.37
N ILE A 77 -0.47 -4.56 -7.30
CA ILE A 77 0.25 -3.28 -7.23
C ILE A 77 -0.70 -2.08 -7.08
N PRO A 78 -1.83 -1.98 -7.80
CA PRO A 78 -2.77 -0.87 -7.63
C PRO A 78 -3.34 -0.77 -6.21
N ASP A 79 -3.41 -1.91 -5.51
CA ASP A 79 -3.92 -1.99 -4.15
C ASP A 79 -2.85 -1.65 -3.10
N LEU A 80 -1.56 -1.60 -3.43
CA LEU A 80 -0.49 -1.28 -2.49
C LEU A 80 -0.53 0.20 -2.08
N ILE A 81 -0.79 0.48 -0.80
CA ILE A 81 -0.77 1.83 -0.21
C ILE A 81 0.65 2.22 0.21
N TYR A 82 1.38 1.28 0.81
CA TYR A 82 2.66 1.55 1.44
C TYR A 82 3.48 0.28 1.59
N ALA A 83 4.79 0.40 1.38
CA ALA A 83 5.78 -0.63 1.65
C ALA A 83 7.01 0.04 2.31
N SER A 84 7.52 -0.54 3.40
CA SER A 84 8.71 -0.02 4.09
C SER A 84 9.50 -1.09 4.82
N THR A 85 10.78 -0.80 5.01
CA THR A 85 11.67 -1.51 5.91
C THR A 85 12.08 -0.61 7.08
N ASN A 86 11.88 -1.06 8.32
CA ASN A 86 12.20 -0.31 9.53
C ASN A 86 12.88 -1.19 10.58
N LYS A 87 13.88 -0.67 11.29
CA LYS A 87 14.47 -1.40 12.43
C LYS A 87 13.47 -1.50 13.59
N PRO A 88 13.15 -2.70 14.10
CA PRO A 88 12.23 -2.84 15.20
C PRO A 88 12.81 -2.21 16.47
N HIS A 89 11.95 -1.52 17.24
CA HIS A 89 12.37 -0.86 18.49
C HIS A 89 12.04 -1.70 19.74
N VAL A 90 11.32 -2.81 19.56
CA VAL A 90 10.72 -3.63 20.63
C VAL A 90 11.35 -5.02 20.68
N VAL A 91 11.91 -5.49 19.57
CA VAL A 91 12.55 -6.80 19.45
C VAL A 91 14.00 -6.58 19.03
N PHE A 92 14.93 -7.24 19.72
CA PHE A 92 16.33 -7.23 19.33
C PHE A 92 16.54 -8.25 18.20
N THR A 93 16.81 -7.74 17.00
CA THR A 93 17.14 -8.55 15.82
C THR A 93 18.08 -7.76 14.91
N ASP A 94 19.00 -8.47 14.29
CA ASP A 94 19.87 -8.00 13.21
C ASP A 94 19.12 -7.75 11.89
N HIS A 95 17.89 -8.24 11.76
CA HIS A 95 17.01 -7.97 10.63
C HIS A 95 16.21 -6.66 10.80
N SER A 96 15.67 -6.14 9.69
CA SER A 96 14.71 -5.03 9.69
C SER A 96 13.30 -5.60 9.49
N VAL A 97 12.29 -4.97 10.10
CA VAL A 97 10.89 -5.34 9.86
C VAL A 97 10.45 -4.80 8.51
N VAL A 98 9.84 -5.67 7.73
CA VAL A 98 9.17 -5.34 6.48
C VAL A 98 7.69 -5.07 6.76
N THR A 99 7.13 -3.99 6.23
CA THR A 99 5.72 -3.60 6.44
C THR A 99 5.07 -3.26 5.11
N VAL A 100 3.90 -3.85 4.86
CA VAL A 100 3.05 -3.57 3.70
C VAL A 100 1.65 -3.20 4.15
N TYR A 101 1.06 -2.20 3.52
CA TYR A 101 -0.37 -1.88 3.64
C TYR A 101 -1.01 -1.94 2.27
N PHE A 102 -2.11 -2.66 2.18
CA PHE A 102 -2.96 -2.70 1.00
C PHE A 102 -4.25 -1.92 1.28
N SER A 103 -4.88 -1.41 0.21
CA SER A 103 -6.11 -0.62 0.29
C SER A 103 -7.37 -1.46 0.42
N TYR A 104 -7.24 -2.77 0.19
CA TYR A 104 -8.34 -3.71 0.24
C TYR A 104 -8.34 -4.46 1.57
N ASP A 105 -9.47 -4.46 2.29
CA ASP A 105 -9.62 -5.18 3.56
C ASP A 105 -9.68 -6.73 3.37
N ASN A 106 -9.82 -7.22 2.13
CA ASN A 106 -9.99 -8.65 1.80
C ASN A 106 -9.04 -9.13 0.69
N ILE A 107 -7.75 -8.75 0.73
CA ILE A 107 -6.76 -9.08 -0.33
C ILE A 107 -6.66 -10.59 -0.66
N PHE A 108 -7.07 -11.47 0.26
CA PHE A 108 -7.04 -12.92 0.12
C PHE A 108 -8.41 -13.56 -0.19
N ARG A 109 -9.44 -12.76 -0.51
CA ARG A 109 -10.79 -13.27 -0.83
C ARG A 109 -11.31 -12.63 -2.11
N ILE A 110 -11.06 -13.28 -3.24
CA ILE A 110 -11.83 -13.06 -4.48
C ILE A 110 -12.12 -14.42 -5.10
N LYS A 111 -13.40 -14.68 -5.40
CA LYS A 111 -13.89 -15.86 -6.12
C LYS A 111 -13.64 -15.64 -7.62
N ALA A 112 -13.34 -16.74 -8.32
CA ALA A 112 -12.90 -16.77 -9.73
C ALA A 112 -13.79 -16.01 -10.74
N ASP A 113 -15.07 -15.79 -10.40
CA ASP A 113 -16.06 -15.17 -11.27
C ASP A 113 -15.82 -13.65 -11.45
N GLU A 114 -15.31 -12.96 -10.43
CA GLU A 114 -15.04 -11.51 -10.49
C GLU A 114 -13.84 -11.16 -11.41
N TRP A 115 -12.92 -12.11 -11.62
CA TRP A 115 -11.73 -11.92 -12.47
C TRP A 115 -12.04 -12.02 -13.96
N LYS A 116 -13.01 -12.87 -14.34
CA LYS A 116 -13.45 -13.00 -15.74
C LYS A 116 -14.10 -11.69 -16.20
N THR A 117 -15.01 -11.16 -15.37
CA THR A 117 -15.68 -9.88 -15.62
C THR A 117 -14.72 -8.70 -15.68
N PHE A 118 -13.70 -8.64 -14.80
CA PHE A 118 -12.70 -7.56 -14.85
C PHE A 118 -11.82 -7.63 -16.10
N THR A 119 -11.42 -8.83 -16.53
CA THR A 119 -10.55 -9.03 -17.71
C THR A 119 -11.28 -8.63 -18.99
N GLU A 120 -12.52 -9.09 -19.16
CA GLU A 120 -13.38 -8.75 -20.30
C GLU A 120 -13.63 -7.22 -20.36
N LEU A 121 -13.80 -6.58 -19.20
CA LEU A 121 -13.99 -5.13 -19.12
C LEU A 121 -12.74 -4.33 -19.48
N MET A 122 -11.55 -4.80 -19.12
CA MET A 122 -10.29 -4.11 -19.42
C MET A 122 -9.89 -4.25 -20.90
N GLU A 123 -10.25 -5.35 -21.55
CA GLU A 123 -10.10 -5.53 -23.01
C GLU A 123 -11.10 -4.67 -23.80
N GLU A 124 -12.32 -4.47 -23.28
CA GLU A 124 -13.33 -3.57 -23.87
C GLU A 124 -12.96 -2.08 -23.70
N LEU A 125 -12.42 -1.68 -22.56
CA LEU A 125 -12.01 -0.30 -22.27
C LEU A 125 -10.69 0.10 -22.94
N CYS A 126 -9.87 -0.86 -23.38
CA CYS A 126 -8.60 -0.64 -24.07
C CYS A 126 -8.49 -1.60 -25.28
N PRO A 127 -9.16 -1.30 -26.41
CA PRO A 127 -9.09 -2.17 -27.60
C PRO A 127 -7.71 -2.08 -28.27
N SER A 128 -6.81 -2.95 -27.81
CA SER A 128 -5.60 -3.45 -28.47
C SER A 128 -4.43 -2.50 -28.80
N LYS A 129 -3.22 -3.07 -28.65
CA LYS A 129 -1.91 -2.64 -29.19
C LYS A 129 -1.15 -1.51 -28.48
N GLU A 130 -0.98 -1.58 -27.17
CA GLU A 130 0.14 -0.87 -26.51
C GLU A 130 0.61 -1.53 -25.20
N SER A 131 0.44 -2.85 -25.05
CA SER A 131 0.94 -3.59 -23.88
C SER A 131 2.48 -3.74 -23.85
N THR A 132 3.20 -3.18 -24.81
CA THR A 132 4.66 -3.32 -24.93
C THR A 132 5.49 -2.20 -24.30
N TYR A 133 4.93 -1.12 -23.74
CA TYR A 133 5.74 -0.05 -23.15
C TYR A 133 5.17 0.55 -21.86
N LEU A 134 5.23 -0.21 -20.76
CA LEU A 134 5.17 0.34 -19.38
C LEU A 134 6.51 0.10 -18.67
N SER A 135 7.60 0.61 -19.26
CA SER A 135 8.99 0.33 -18.84
C SER A 135 9.57 1.30 -17.81
N ASN A 136 8.83 2.34 -17.37
CA ASN A 136 9.38 3.33 -16.43
C ASN A 136 8.34 4.00 -15.49
N SER A 137 8.84 4.61 -14.40
CA SER A 137 8.03 5.29 -13.38
C SER A 137 7.15 6.43 -13.92
N ARG A 138 7.52 7.01 -15.06
CA ARG A 138 6.80 8.13 -15.70
C ARG A 138 5.49 7.66 -16.34
N SER A 139 5.50 6.49 -16.99
CA SER A 139 4.31 5.85 -17.56
C SER A 139 3.36 5.30 -16.49
N LEU A 140 3.89 4.77 -15.38
CA LEU A 140 3.10 4.38 -14.20
C LEU A 140 2.43 5.58 -13.51
N ASN A 141 3.13 6.72 -13.37
CA ASN A 141 2.53 7.94 -12.85
C ASN A 141 1.42 8.47 -13.76
N ARG A 142 1.56 8.34 -15.09
CA ARG A 142 0.52 8.72 -16.05
C ARG A 142 -0.73 7.85 -15.88
N LEU A 143 -0.57 6.52 -15.85
CA LEU A 143 -1.67 5.57 -15.63
C LEU A 143 -2.33 5.81 -14.26
N TRP A 144 -1.54 6.00 -13.20
CA TRP A 144 -2.05 6.32 -11.87
C TRP A 144 -2.85 7.62 -11.86
N ASN A 145 -2.38 8.66 -12.56
CA ASN A 145 -3.10 9.91 -12.67
C ASN A 145 -4.42 9.75 -13.43
N GLU A 146 -4.48 8.91 -14.48
CA GLU A 146 -5.74 8.64 -15.17
C GLU A 146 -6.72 7.82 -14.34
N ILE A 147 -6.27 6.80 -13.63
CA ILE A 147 -7.10 6.06 -12.66
C ILE A 147 -7.63 7.01 -11.58
N LYS A 148 -6.78 7.93 -11.11
CA LYS A 148 -7.15 8.92 -10.10
C LYS A 148 -8.21 9.92 -10.59
N LYS A 149 -8.27 10.23 -11.90
CA LYS A 149 -9.34 11.06 -12.48
C LYS A 149 -10.69 10.33 -12.47
N GLN A 150 -10.70 9.01 -12.51
CA GLN A 150 -11.92 8.21 -12.49
C GLN A 150 -12.45 7.92 -11.07
N LEU A 151 -11.69 8.28 -10.03
CA LEU A 151 -12.13 8.12 -8.64
C LEU A 151 -13.02 9.30 -8.22
N PRO A 152 -14.11 9.05 -7.46
CA PRO A 152 -14.90 10.10 -6.84
C PRO A 152 -14.01 11.03 -6.01
N GLU A 153 -14.25 12.34 -6.12
CA GLU A 153 -13.49 13.37 -5.41
C GLU A 153 -13.46 13.09 -3.89
N SER A 154 -14.57 12.59 -3.33
CA SER A 154 -14.66 12.22 -1.92
C SER A 154 -13.69 11.11 -1.52
N ILE A 155 -13.48 10.10 -2.37
CA ILE A 155 -12.54 9.00 -2.10
C ILE A 155 -11.10 9.54 -2.12
N VAL A 156 -10.77 10.34 -3.13
CA VAL A 156 -9.44 10.98 -3.24
C VAL A 156 -9.19 11.90 -2.05
N TYR A 157 -10.19 12.67 -1.64
CA TYR A 157 -10.14 13.56 -0.50
C TYR A 157 -9.88 12.79 0.80
N PHE A 158 -10.70 11.80 1.15
CA PHE A 158 -10.53 11.05 2.39
C PHE A 158 -9.20 10.28 2.43
N LYS A 159 -8.77 9.70 1.30
CA LYS A 159 -7.45 9.05 1.19
C LYS A 159 -6.30 10.02 1.49
N LYS A 160 -6.37 11.25 0.95
CA LYS A 160 -5.39 12.31 1.24
C LYS A 160 -5.39 12.68 2.73
N LYS A 161 -6.57 12.79 3.35
CA LYS A 161 -6.72 13.17 4.75
C LYS A 161 -6.26 12.10 5.73
N MET A 162 -6.58 10.83 5.49
CA MET A 162 -6.04 9.71 6.27
C MET A 162 -4.51 9.75 6.29
N ARG A 163 -3.87 9.98 5.14
CA ARG A 163 -2.40 10.09 5.06
C ARG A 163 -1.85 11.26 5.90
N GLN A 164 -2.51 12.42 5.86
CA GLN A 164 -2.09 13.59 6.64
C GLN A 164 -2.23 13.34 8.15
N LEU A 165 -3.34 12.78 8.60
CA LEU A 165 -3.58 12.45 10.00
C LEU A 165 -2.64 11.36 10.52
N SER A 166 -2.41 10.30 9.73
CA SER A 166 -1.44 9.24 10.06
C SER A 166 -0.03 9.80 10.28
N LYS A 167 0.42 10.74 9.43
CA LYS A 167 1.71 11.43 9.62
C LYS A 167 1.77 12.22 10.93
N ILE A 168 0.67 12.86 11.35
CA ILE A 168 0.61 13.58 12.63
C ILE A 168 0.73 12.58 13.79
N LEU A 169 -0.01 11.46 13.75
CA LEU A 169 0.07 10.42 14.78
C LEU A 169 1.47 9.79 14.89
N LEU A 170 2.16 9.59 13.77
CA LEU A 170 3.55 9.10 13.74
C LEU A 170 4.56 10.09 14.34
N GLN A 171 4.24 11.38 14.36
CA GLN A 171 5.05 12.40 15.03
C GLN A 171 4.78 12.45 16.55
N LEU A 172 3.58 12.04 16.98
CA LEU A 172 3.12 12.06 18.37
C LEU A 172 3.24 10.70 19.08
N THR A 173 4.38 10.01 18.91
CA THR A 173 4.66 8.76 19.63
C THR A 173 4.96 9.00 21.10
N GLN A 174 4.80 7.99 21.96
CA GLN A 174 5.06 8.09 23.41
C GLN A 174 6.43 8.70 23.72
N LYS A 175 7.45 8.32 22.93
CA LYS A 175 8.83 8.83 23.04
C LYS A 175 8.99 10.30 22.64
N LYS A 176 8.13 10.81 21.76
CA LYS A 176 8.20 12.19 21.22
C LYS A 176 7.29 13.17 21.96
N LEU A 177 6.29 12.69 22.69
CA LEU A 177 5.39 13.53 23.48
C LEU A 177 6.10 14.45 24.49
N PRO A 178 7.17 14.02 25.21
CA PRO A 178 7.88 14.89 26.14
C PRO A 178 8.45 16.18 25.50
N ALA A 179 8.71 16.18 24.19
CA ALA A 179 9.22 17.35 23.48
C ALA A 179 8.20 18.52 23.39
N TYR A 180 6.93 18.25 23.69
CA TYR A 180 5.82 19.20 23.63
C TYR A 180 5.25 19.54 25.01
N VAL A 181 6.01 19.25 26.09
CA VAL A 181 5.68 19.75 27.43
C VAL A 181 5.82 21.28 27.48
N ASP A 182 6.77 21.82 26.73
CA ASP A 182 6.91 23.26 26.53
C ASP A 182 5.71 23.82 25.76
N GLU A 183 5.07 24.83 26.36
CA GLU A 183 3.81 25.38 25.86
C GLU A 183 3.96 26.06 24.49
N CYS A 184 5.08 26.74 24.25
CA CYS A 184 5.35 27.41 22.99
C CYS A 184 5.55 26.39 21.85
N LYS A 185 6.32 25.32 22.10
CA LYS A 185 6.50 24.20 21.15
C LYS A 185 5.19 23.46 20.88
N ARG A 186 4.38 23.20 21.92
CA ARG A 186 3.04 22.61 21.78
C ARG A 186 2.16 23.48 20.88
N TYR A 187 2.03 24.76 21.21
CA TYR A 187 1.20 25.70 20.48
C TYR A 187 1.61 25.79 19.01
N ASN A 188 2.90 26.00 18.73
CA ASN A 188 3.43 26.11 17.38
C ASN A 188 3.19 24.82 16.57
N TYR A 189 3.38 23.66 17.20
CA TYR A 189 3.11 22.38 16.56
C TYR A 189 1.63 22.22 16.21
N ILE A 190 0.72 22.43 17.16
CA ILE A 190 -0.73 22.32 16.93
C ILE A 190 -1.19 23.33 15.88
N ASN A 191 -0.75 24.58 15.98
CA ASN A 191 -1.08 25.65 15.04
C ASN A 191 -0.67 25.29 13.60
N SER A 192 0.52 24.69 13.43
CA SER A 192 1.00 24.22 12.11
C SER A 192 0.14 23.12 11.47
N LYS A 193 -0.77 22.50 12.23
CA LYS A 193 -1.69 21.44 11.76
C LYS A 193 -3.14 21.91 11.70
N LEU A 194 -3.43 23.13 12.19
CA LEU A 194 -4.78 23.66 12.33
C LEU A 194 -5.54 23.72 11.02
N ALA A 195 -4.87 24.07 9.91
CA ALA A 195 -5.50 24.14 8.59
C ALA A 195 -6.02 22.76 8.12
N ILE A 196 -5.24 21.69 8.32
CA ILE A 196 -5.62 20.32 7.95
C ILE A 196 -6.86 19.90 8.74
N ILE A 197 -6.83 20.18 10.04
CA ILE A 197 -7.87 19.76 10.98
C ILE A 197 -9.15 20.57 10.81
N THR A 198 -9.04 21.88 10.54
CA THR A 198 -10.20 22.76 10.36
C THR A 198 -10.94 22.43 9.07
N ASP A 199 -10.23 22.24 7.95
CA ASP A 199 -10.86 21.79 6.69
C ASP A 199 -11.58 20.45 6.86
N LEU A 200 -10.97 19.52 7.62
CA LEU A 200 -11.55 18.22 7.85
C LEU A 200 -12.79 18.28 8.77
N SER A 201 -12.70 19.03 9.86
CA SER A 201 -13.79 19.17 10.83
C SER A 201 -15.01 19.82 10.18
N TYR A 202 -14.78 20.85 9.35
CA TYR A 202 -15.83 21.49 8.56
C TYR A 202 -16.53 20.50 7.62
N ARG A 203 -15.77 19.75 6.82
CA ARG A 203 -16.35 18.76 5.87
C ARG A 203 -17.04 17.58 6.54
N LEU A 204 -16.65 17.24 7.77
CA LEU A 204 -17.26 16.15 8.54
C LEU A 204 -18.39 16.62 9.44
N ASN A 205 -18.65 17.94 9.51
CA ASN A 205 -19.58 18.57 10.45
C ASN A 205 -19.34 18.13 11.90
N ILE A 206 -18.07 18.14 12.31
CA ILE A 206 -17.65 17.78 13.67
C ILE A 206 -17.53 19.05 14.48
N ASP A 207 -18.17 19.08 15.65
CA ASP A 207 -18.04 20.18 16.58
C ASP A 207 -16.59 20.29 17.07
N LYS A 208 -16.05 21.51 17.02
CA LYS A 208 -14.62 21.75 17.17
C LYS A 208 -14.35 22.28 18.57
N PRO A 209 -13.67 21.51 19.45
CA PRO A 209 -13.15 22.07 20.69
C PRO A 209 -12.12 23.16 20.36
N ASN A 210 -11.78 24.01 21.34
CA ASN A 210 -10.70 24.97 21.15
C ASN A 210 -9.35 24.24 20.96
N ILE A 211 -9.02 23.89 19.71
CA ILE A 211 -7.90 23.00 19.36
C ILE A 211 -6.56 23.53 19.88
N LEU A 212 -6.37 24.85 19.88
CA LEU A 212 -5.14 25.48 20.34
C LEU A 212 -4.99 25.41 21.87
N ALA A 213 -6.10 25.27 22.59
CA ALA A 213 -6.10 25.10 24.04
C ALA A 213 -5.83 23.65 24.48
N LEU A 214 -5.91 22.68 23.58
CA LEU A 214 -5.69 21.27 23.92
C LEU A 214 -4.24 21.01 24.37
N SER A 215 -4.08 20.20 25.42
CA SER A 215 -2.80 19.57 25.71
C SER A 215 -2.37 18.68 24.54
N ILE A 216 -1.07 18.35 24.47
CA ILE A 216 -0.56 17.51 23.38
C ILE A 216 -1.20 16.10 23.38
N LEU A 217 -1.58 15.59 24.56
CA LEU A 217 -2.25 14.31 24.72
C LEU A 217 -3.69 14.36 24.21
N GLU A 218 -4.45 15.39 24.61
CA GLU A 218 -5.81 15.61 24.11
C GLU A 218 -5.81 15.85 22.61
N PHE A 219 -4.85 16.63 22.10
CA PHE A 219 -4.68 16.84 20.66
C PHE A 219 -4.39 15.52 19.92
N LYS A 220 -3.50 14.68 20.44
CA LYS A 220 -3.22 13.36 19.86
C LYS A 220 -4.48 12.48 19.84
N GLN A 221 -5.23 12.47 20.93
CA GLN A 221 -6.46 11.70 21.03
C GLN A 221 -7.50 12.21 20.02
N PHE A 222 -7.69 13.54 19.94
CA PHE A 222 -8.56 14.17 18.95
C PHE A 222 -8.18 13.81 17.50
N VAL A 223 -6.88 13.83 17.17
CA VAL A 223 -6.40 13.41 15.84
C VAL A 223 -6.66 11.93 15.58
N LYS A 224 -6.57 11.07 16.59
CA LYS A 224 -6.89 9.63 16.50
C LYS A 224 -8.38 9.41 16.24
N ASP A 225 -9.24 10.15 16.92
CA ASP A 225 -10.68 10.07 16.74
C ASP A 225 -11.09 10.57 15.34
N LEU A 226 -10.51 11.70 14.90
CA LEU A 226 -10.67 12.17 13.52
C LEU A 226 -10.20 11.13 12.50
N PHE A 227 -9.05 10.48 12.74
CA PHE A 227 -8.56 9.44 11.85
C PHE A 227 -9.57 8.29 11.72
N ASN A 228 -10.10 7.80 12.84
CA ASN A 228 -11.10 6.74 12.86
C ASN A 228 -12.39 7.15 12.12
N ILE A 229 -12.90 8.36 12.36
CA ILE A 229 -14.10 8.87 11.68
C ILE A 229 -13.87 8.95 10.17
N VAL A 230 -12.73 9.48 9.74
CA VAL A 230 -12.37 9.54 8.31
C VAL A 230 -12.28 8.14 7.71
N THR A 231 -11.68 7.18 8.42
CA THR A 231 -11.60 5.79 7.95
C THR A 231 -12.98 5.17 7.79
N ILE A 232 -13.90 5.37 8.74
CA ILE A 232 -15.28 4.89 8.63
C ILE A 232 -15.99 5.51 7.42
N ARG A 233 -15.87 6.84 7.25
CA ARG A 233 -16.47 7.57 6.12
C ARG A 233 -15.89 7.13 4.78
N PHE A 234 -14.57 6.93 4.71
CA PHE A 234 -13.89 6.38 3.53
C PHE A 234 -14.43 5.00 3.19
N LYS A 235 -14.49 4.07 4.15
CA LYS A 235 -14.99 2.70 3.92
C LYS A 235 -16.44 2.72 3.42
N LYS A 236 -17.30 3.57 3.98
CA LYS A 236 -18.68 3.73 3.51
C LYS A 236 -18.73 4.22 2.05
N LYS A 237 -18.00 5.29 1.73
CA LYS A 237 -17.98 5.88 0.38
C LYS A 237 -17.33 4.97 -0.66
N ASP A 238 -16.29 4.26 -0.28
CA ASP A 238 -15.64 3.26 -1.13
C ASP A 238 -16.58 2.08 -1.42
N LYS A 239 -17.35 1.62 -0.43
CA LYS A 239 -18.39 0.60 -0.62
C LYS A 239 -19.52 1.08 -1.52
N GLU A 240 -20.01 2.31 -1.32
CA GLU A 240 -21.03 2.94 -2.19
C GLU A 240 -20.54 2.99 -3.64
N TYR A 241 -19.34 3.53 -3.87
CA TYR A 241 -18.72 3.61 -5.18
C TYR A 241 -18.55 2.23 -5.84
N LYS A 242 -18.06 1.23 -5.10
CA LYS A 242 -17.95 -0.14 -5.60
C LYS A 242 -19.31 -0.72 -5.97
N THR A 243 -20.34 -0.45 -5.18
CA THR A 243 -21.71 -0.92 -5.44
C THR A 243 -22.32 -0.24 -6.67
N GLU A 244 -22.14 1.08 -6.82
CA GLU A 244 -22.59 1.84 -8.01
C GLU A 244 -21.86 1.39 -9.27
N ARG A 245 -20.54 1.16 -9.19
CA ARG A 245 -19.76 0.56 -10.27
C ARG A 245 -20.31 -0.82 -10.63
N ILE A 246 -20.55 -1.70 -9.66
CA ILE A 246 -21.12 -3.04 -9.93
C ILE A 246 -22.50 -2.94 -10.59
N LYS A 247 -23.40 -2.06 -10.12
CA LYS A 247 -24.73 -1.86 -10.73
C LYS A 247 -24.63 -1.43 -12.20
N PHE A 248 -23.70 -0.54 -12.53
CA PHE A 248 -23.42 -0.13 -13.91
C PHE A 248 -23.04 -1.30 -14.84
N PHE A 249 -22.55 -2.42 -14.28
CA PHE A 249 -22.15 -3.61 -15.03
C PHE A 249 -23.18 -4.75 -14.99
N VAL A 250 -24.13 -4.74 -14.04
CA VAL A 250 -25.15 -5.79 -13.89
C VAL A 250 -26.45 -5.43 -14.60
N ASP A 251 -26.78 -4.14 -14.73
CA ASP A 251 -28.01 -3.69 -15.42
C ASP A 251 -27.79 -3.44 -16.94
N LYS A 252 -26.89 -4.20 -17.58
CA LYS A 252 -26.68 -4.21 -19.04
C LYS A 252 -27.22 -5.50 -19.65
#